data_AF-A0AA37LS71-F1
#
_entry.id   AF-A0AA37LS71-F1
#
_cell.length_a   1.000
_cell.length_b   1.000
_cell.length_c   1.000
_cell.angle_alpha   90.00
_cell.angle_beta   90.00
_cell.angle_gamma   90.00
#
_symmetry.space_group_name_H-M   'P 1'
#
loop_
_entity.id
_entity.type
_entity.pdbx_description
1 polymer ?
#
loop_
_entity_poly.entity_id
_entity_poly.type
_entity_poly.pdbx_seq_one_letter_code
_entity_poly.pdbx_strand_id
1 'polypeptide(L)'
;MAAKGDKIEKIITRLQARIGEGQFYEAQQQTRVVAARYIKAANWPAATDILYNVAQSLLKAGQGGSGGDLAVMLVDVFRQAELKPDAASKGKLLTCLRLFPAQEPTRKKFIGEVIAWSAKFGEYPAGDADLHHVAGSLYAEEHEAYEAERHLVLGTKDSAEVLAKMEYVWYKEDDSHTAPLYAARAILPYLLVGNVRAANTCYRLFASSLSDDNKGLGVQDVSSNSADLRIFPGLPLLNFLGLLLLAVQRGAPDVYKQLLAKYSSNIAEVGAWNEALEIIAEMYFGIQRPRQSNPLMDMMGSLFGGAGGGGAPQQRRPAPRRVEAPTAEGLD
;
A
#
# COMPACT_ATOMS: atom_id res chain seq x y z
N MET A 1 -8.79 0.20 42.25
CA MET A 1 -8.73 -0.17 40.82
C MET A 1 -8.61 -1.68 40.60
N ALA A 2 -7.90 -2.44 41.46
CA ALA A 2 -7.74 -3.90 41.37
C ALA A 2 -9.06 -4.70 41.19
N ALA A 3 -10.07 -4.47 42.06
CA ALA A 3 -11.33 -5.25 42.01
C ALA A 3 -12.15 -5.11 40.70
N LYS A 4 -11.94 -4.05 39.90
CA LYS A 4 -12.61 -3.90 38.59
C LYS A 4 -11.88 -4.67 37.49
N GLY A 5 -10.54 -4.75 37.54
CA GLY A 5 -9.73 -5.56 36.63
C GLY A 5 -10.05 -7.05 36.77
N ASP A 6 -10.09 -7.54 38.02
CA ASP A 6 -10.43 -8.93 38.34
C ASP A 6 -11.78 -9.38 37.77
N LYS A 7 -12.74 -8.45 37.65
CA LYS A 7 -14.07 -8.74 37.09
C LYS A 7 -14.01 -8.93 35.57
N ILE A 8 -13.24 -8.11 34.86
CA ILE A 8 -13.09 -8.22 33.40
C ILE A 8 -12.37 -9.51 33.05
N GLU A 9 -11.29 -9.82 33.77
CA GLU A 9 -10.53 -11.05 33.60
C GLU A 9 -11.41 -12.29 33.80
N LYS A 10 -12.18 -12.36 34.89
CA LYS A 10 -13.16 -13.46 35.12
C LYS A 10 -14.16 -13.63 33.99
N ILE A 11 -14.63 -12.52 33.40
CA ILE A 11 -15.54 -12.57 32.26
C ILE A 11 -14.84 -13.17 31.04
N ILE A 12 -13.63 -12.70 30.74
CA ILE A 12 -12.80 -13.19 29.62
C ILE A 12 -12.53 -14.68 29.80
N THR A 13 -12.03 -15.12 30.95
CA THR A 13 -11.74 -16.53 31.25
C THR A 13 -12.96 -17.41 31.04
N ARG A 14 -14.14 -16.98 31.51
CA ARG A 14 -15.39 -17.74 31.33
C ARG A 14 -15.78 -17.85 29.85
N LEU A 15 -15.63 -16.78 29.07
CA LEU A 15 -15.95 -16.81 27.63
C LEU A 15 -14.96 -17.69 26.86
N GLN A 16 -13.68 -17.66 27.23
CA GLN A 16 -12.65 -18.52 26.67
C GLN A 16 -12.85 -20.01 27.04
N ALA A 17 -13.32 -20.30 28.25
CA ALA A 17 -13.68 -21.68 28.64
C ALA A 17 -14.77 -22.26 27.73
N ARG A 18 -15.81 -21.47 27.41
CA ARG A 18 -16.85 -21.89 26.46
C ARG A 18 -16.31 -22.20 25.06
N ILE A 19 -15.32 -21.43 24.60
CA ILE A 19 -14.62 -21.72 23.33
C ILE A 19 -13.91 -23.07 23.43
N GLY A 20 -13.22 -23.34 24.55
CA GLY A 20 -12.59 -24.64 24.81
C GLY A 20 -13.58 -25.82 24.85
N GLU A 21 -14.83 -25.56 25.25
CA GLU A 21 -15.94 -26.53 25.22
C GLU A 21 -16.61 -26.68 23.84
N GLY A 22 -16.15 -25.96 22.81
CA GLY A 22 -16.74 -26.00 21.46
C GLY A 22 -18.00 -25.15 21.27
N GLN A 23 -18.39 -24.34 22.27
CA GLN A 23 -19.57 -23.46 22.23
C GLN A 23 -19.23 -22.12 21.57
N PHE A 24 -18.76 -22.16 20.33
CA PHE A 24 -18.18 -20.99 19.65
C PHE A 24 -19.19 -19.87 19.40
N TYR A 25 -20.36 -20.22 18.86
CA TYR A 25 -21.41 -19.25 18.55
C TYR A 25 -21.95 -18.60 19.81
N GLU A 26 -22.22 -19.38 20.87
CA GLU A 26 -22.68 -18.86 22.16
C GLU A 26 -21.63 -17.94 22.79
N ALA A 27 -20.34 -18.32 22.74
CA ALA A 27 -19.26 -17.48 23.23
C ALA A 27 -19.21 -16.14 22.46
N GLN A 28 -19.33 -16.16 21.13
CA GLN A 28 -19.38 -14.95 20.31
C GLN A 28 -20.57 -14.05 20.70
N GLN A 29 -21.80 -14.59 20.76
CA GLN A 29 -22.99 -13.80 21.08
C GLN A 29 -22.93 -13.20 22.49
N GLN A 30 -22.51 -13.99 23.48
CA GLN A 30 -22.35 -13.50 24.85
C GLN A 30 -21.30 -12.38 24.92
N THR A 31 -20.21 -12.51 24.16
CA THR A 31 -19.17 -11.48 24.10
C THR A 31 -19.71 -10.17 23.54
N ARG A 32 -20.49 -10.21 22.45
CA ARG A 32 -21.13 -9.01 21.88
C ARG A 32 -22.04 -8.32 22.89
N VAL A 33 -22.87 -9.10 23.59
CA VAL A 33 -23.80 -8.57 24.61
C VAL A 33 -23.04 -7.91 25.77
N VAL A 34 -21.97 -8.54 26.24
CA VAL A 34 -21.17 -7.98 27.34
C VAL A 34 -20.41 -6.73 26.88
N ALA A 35 -19.75 -6.78 25.72
CA ALA A 35 -19.04 -5.64 25.16
C ALA A 35 -19.97 -4.44 24.96
N ALA A 36 -21.18 -4.65 24.41
CA ALA A 36 -22.18 -3.60 24.21
C ALA A 36 -22.56 -2.89 25.53
N ARG A 37 -22.58 -3.59 26.67
CA ARG A 37 -22.83 -2.97 27.98
C ARG A 37 -21.69 -2.04 28.39
N TYR A 38 -20.43 -2.44 28.16
CA TYR A 38 -19.27 -1.61 28.48
C TYR A 38 -19.12 -0.42 27.50
N ILE A 39 -19.43 -0.61 26.22
CA ILE A 39 -19.55 0.45 25.20
C ILE A 39 -20.58 1.49 25.63
N LYS A 40 -21.80 1.06 26.01
CA LYS A 40 -22.87 1.96 26.47
C LYS A 40 -22.47 2.76 27.72
N ALA A 41 -21.62 2.18 28.57
CA ALA A 41 -21.07 2.84 29.75
C ALA A 41 -19.81 3.67 29.46
N ALA A 42 -19.42 3.84 28.19
CA ALA A 42 -18.18 4.48 27.75
C ALA A 42 -16.91 3.93 28.43
N ASN A 43 -16.95 2.67 28.88
CA ASN A 43 -15.79 1.98 29.43
C ASN A 43 -15.04 1.27 28.30
N TRP A 44 -14.36 2.07 27.50
CA TRP A 44 -13.63 1.62 26.31
C TRP A 44 -12.55 0.57 26.62
N PRO A 45 -11.70 0.73 27.66
CA PRO A 45 -10.69 -0.27 27.98
C PRO A 45 -11.28 -1.65 28.24
N ALA A 46 -12.37 -1.74 29.01
CA ALA A 46 -13.03 -3.01 29.28
C ALA A 46 -13.66 -3.64 28.02
N ALA A 47 -14.31 -2.83 27.17
CA ALA A 47 -14.87 -3.33 25.90
C ALA A 47 -13.76 -3.83 24.95
N THR A 48 -12.66 -3.08 24.85
CA THR A 48 -11.47 -3.43 24.08
C THR A 48 -10.87 -4.75 24.56
N ASP A 49 -10.61 -4.90 25.86
CA ASP A 49 -9.98 -6.12 26.40
C ASP A 49 -10.87 -7.35 26.20
N ILE A 50 -12.18 -7.22 26.41
CA ILE A 50 -13.13 -8.32 26.20
C ILE A 50 -13.16 -8.74 24.73
N LEU A 51 -13.33 -7.78 23.80
CA LEU A 51 -13.40 -8.08 22.37
C LEU A 51 -12.08 -8.65 21.86
N TYR A 52 -10.95 -8.03 22.20
CA TYR A 52 -9.62 -8.45 21.75
C TYR A 52 -9.27 -9.87 22.20
N ASN A 53 -9.46 -10.19 23.49
CA ASN A 53 -9.07 -11.50 24.01
C ASN A 53 -9.96 -12.63 23.48
N VAL A 54 -11.26 -12.40 23.37
CA VAL A 54 -12.18 -13.43 22.86
C VAL A 54 -12.05 -13.60 21.34
N ALA A 55 -11.89 -12.50 20.57
CA ALA A 55 -11.68 -12.57 19.13
C ALA A 55 -10.46 -13.44 18.80
N GLN A 56 -9.32 -13.21 19.46
CA GLN A 56 -8.13 -14.03 19.30
C GLN A 56 -8.38 -15.50 19.63
N SER A 57 -9.09 -15.80 20.72
CA SER A 57 -9.39 -17.19 21.09
C SER A 57 -10.26 -17.90 20.04
N LEU A 58 -11.23 -17.21 19.45
CA LEU A 58 -12.04 -17.76 18.35
C LEU A 58 -11.21 -17.96 17.09
N LEU A 59 -10.38 -16.98 16.71
CA LEU A 59 -9.50 -17.09 15.54
C LEU A 59 -8.52 -18.27 15.69
N LYS A 60 -7.91 -18.42 16.88
CA LYS A 60 -7.03 -19.56 17.22
C LYS A 60 -7.76 -20.91 17.19
N ALA A 61 -9.06 -20.93 17.47
CA ALA A 61 -9.90 -22.12 17.38
C ALA A 61 -10.43 -22.41 15.96
N GLY A 62 -9.92 -21.71 14.93
CA GLY A 62 -10.35 -21.86 13.54
C GLY A 62 -11.73 -21.26 13.24
N GLN A 63 -12.31 -20.51 14.17
CA GLN A 63 -13.62 -19.88 14.01
C GLN A 63 -13.44 -18.48 13.38
N GLY A 64 -12.98 -18.46 12.13
CA GLY A 64 -12.64 -17.26 11.36
C GLY A 64 -13.75 -16.23 11.36
N GLY A 65 -14.96 -16.60 10.92
CA GLY A 65 -16.11 -15.70 10.88
C GLY A 65 -16.47 -15.11 12.25
N SER A 66 -16.60 -15.95 13.29
CA SER A 66 -16.97 -15.49 14.64
C SER A 66 -15.90 -14.61 15.28
N GLY A 67 -14.63 -14.98 15.16
CA GLY A 67 -13.51 -14.17 15.66
C GLY A 67 -13.34 -12.88 14.86
N GLY A 68 -13.55 -12.94 13.56
CA GLY A 68 -13.48 -11.80 12.64
C GLY A 68 -14.55 -10.76 12.89
N ASP A 69 -15.79 -11.17 13.15
CA ASP A 69 -16.86 -10.26 13.55
C ASP A 69 -16.54 -9.50 14.84
N LEU A 70 -15.96 -10.18 15.84
CA LEU A 70 -15.53 -9.52 17.08
C LEU A 70 -14.34 -8.58 16.85
N ALA A 71 -13.42 -8.94 15.96
CA ALA A 71 -12.29 -8.08 15.58
C ALA A 71 -12.76 -6.82 14.84
N VAL A 72 -13.76 -6.92 13.95
CA VAL A 72 -14.40 -5.75 13.33
C VAL A 72 -15.09 -4.88 14.38
N MET A 73 -15.84 -5.49 15.31
CA MET A 73 -16.47 -4.77 16.43
C MET A 73 -15.43 -4.07 17.32
N LEU A 74 -14.24 -4.65 17.49
CA LEU A 74 -13.13 -4.01 18.21
C LEU A 74 -12.67 -2.71 17.51
N VAL A 75 -12.57 -2.70 16.18
CA VAL A 75 -12.24 -1.47 15.43
C VAL A 75 -13.34 -0.41 15.60
N ASP A 76 -14.61 -0.82 15.61
CA ASP A 76 -15.72 0.10 15.88
C ASP A 76 -15.67 0.70 17.29
N VAL A 77 -15.19 -0.05 18.28
CA VAL A 77 -14.91 0.49 19.62
C VAL A 77 -13.80 1.54 19.57
N PHE A 78 -12.73 1.31 18.82
CA PHE A 78 -11.66 2.31 18.68
C PHE A 78 -12.15 3.60 18.03
N ARG A 79 -13.06 3.51 17.05
CA ARG A 79 -13.68 4.70 16.43
C ARG A 79 -14.58 5.46 17.38
N GLN A 80 -15.44 4.76 18.12
CA GLN A 80 -16.34 5.40 19.10
C GLN A 80 -15.57 6.03 20.25
N ALA A 81 -14.45 5.43 20.64
CA ALA A 81 -13.55 5.96 21.66
C ALA A 81 -12.61 7.06 21.13
N GLU A 82 -12.64 7.34 19.82
CA GLU A 82 -11.70 8.23 19.13
C GLU A 82 -10.23 7.91 19.44
N LEU A 83 -9.93 6.61 19.58
CA LEU A 83 -8.60 6.15 19.97
C LEU A 83 -7.61 6.37 18.82
N LYS A 84 -6.54 7.09 19.12
CA LYS A 84 -5.43 7.30 18.18
C LYS A 84 -4.62 6.01 18.03
N PRO A 85 -4.12 5.69 16.81
CA PRO A 85 -3.18 4.62 16.62
C PRO A 85 -1.91 4.84 17.46
N ASP A 86 -1.60 3.87 18.32
CA ASP A 86 -0.39 3.78 19.11
C ASP A 86 0.14 2.34 19.08
N ALA A 87 1.29 2.07 19.72
CA ALA A 87 1.86 0.73 19.72
C ALA A 87 0.89 -0.32 20.29
N ALA A 88 0.10 0.02 21.31
CA ALA A 88 -0.77 -0.91 22.01
C ALA A 88 -2.06 -1.24 21.25
N SER A 89 -2.66 -0.29 20.55
CA SER A 89 -3.84 -0.47 19.70
C SER A 89 -3.48 -1.15 18.39
N LYS A 90 -2.39 -0.72 17.74
CA LYS A 90 -1.85 -1.39 16.55
C LYS A 90 -1.48 -2.83 16.84
N GLY A 91 -0.79 -3.09 17.96
CA GLY A 91 -0.42 -4.44 18.38
C GLY A 91 -1.60 -5.40 18.51
N LYS A 92 -2.74 -4.91 19.03
CA LYS A 92 -3.99 -5.71 19.10
C LYS A 92 -4.52 -6.07 17.72
N LEU A 93 -4.62 -5.08 16.82
CA LEU A 93 -5.16 -5.29 15.48
C LEU A 93 -4.25 -6.19 14.63
N LEU A 94 -2.94 -6.01 14.73
CA LEU A 94 -1.94 -6.83 14.06
C LEU A 94 -1.99 -8.29 14.55
N THR A 95 -2.16 -8.49 15.86
CA THR A 95 -2.31 -9.84 16.43
C THR A 95 -3.56 -10.52 15.89
N CYS A 96 -4.71 -9.82 15.87
CA CYS A 96 -5.92 -10.36 15.25
C CYS A 96 -5.69 -10.67 13.77
N LEU A 97 -5.12 -9.73 13.00
CA LEU A 97 -4.88 -9.88 11.57
C LEU A 97 -4.10 -11.16 11.22
N ARG A 98 -3.02 -11.44 11.95
CA ARG A 98 -2.17 -12.63 11.74
C ARG A 98 -2.83 -13.95 12.13
N LEU A 99 -3.93 -13.91 12.89
CA LEU A 99 -4.69 -15.10 13.30
C LEU A 99 -5.86 -15.40 12.35
N PHE A 100 -6.21 -14.51 11.44
CA PHE A 100 -7.22 -14.83 10.43
C PHE A 100 -6.71 -15.90 9.46
N PRO A 101 -7.54 -16.89 9.10
CA PRO A 101 -7.29 -17.73 7.94
C PRO A 101 -7.23 -16.89 6.65
N ALA A 102 -6.35 -17.26 5.71
CA ALA A 102 -6.18 -16.57 4.43
C ALA A 102 -7.51 -16.39 3.67
N GLN A 103 -8.29 -17.46 3.61
CA GLN A 103 -9.55 -17.53 2.85
C GLN A 103 -10.77 -17.04 3.62
N GLU A 104 -10.59 -16.51 4.84
CA GLU A 104 -11.70 -16.04 5.66
C GLU A 104 -12.31 -14.75 5.08
N PRO A 105 -13.58 -14.75 4.63
CA PRO A 105 -14.19 -13.58 3.96
C PRO A 105 -14.21 -12.32 4.83
N THR A 106 -14.36 -12.47 6.14
CA THR A 106 -14.39 -11.33 7.07
C THR A 106 -13.04 -10.60 7.19
N ARG A 107 -11.93 -11.24 6.79
CA ARG A 107 -10.58 -10.65 6.88
C ARG A 107 -10.42 -9.41 6.00
N LYS A 108 -10.91 -9.45 4.75
CA LYS A 108 -10.83 -8.30 3.83
C LYS A 108 -11.58 -7.09 4.39
N LYS A 109 -12.76 -7.33 4.98
CA LYS A 109 -13.51 -6.29 5.69
C LYS A 109 -12.69 -5.76 6.86
N PHE A 110 -12.18 -6.64 7.73
CA PHE A 110 -11.37 -6.22 8.88
C PHE A 110 -10.17 -5.35 8.47
N ILE A 111 -9.39 -5.74 7.45
CA ILE A 111 -8.27 -4.94 6.92
C ILE A 111 -8.76 -3.54 6.48
N GLY A 112 -9.84 -3.48 5.69
CA GLY A 112 -10.42 -2.20 5.25
C GLY A 112 -10.84 -1.31 6.43
N GLU A 113 -11.47 -1.87 7.46
CA GLU A 113 -11.88 -1.13 8.65
C GLU A 113 -10.65 -0.64 9.46
N VAL A 114 -9.62 -1.46 9.61
CA VAL A 114 -8.37 -1.12 10.31
C VAL A 114 -7.66 0.03 9.60
N ILE A 115 -7.50 -0.04 8.27
CA ILE A 115 -6.87 1.04 7.49
C ILE A 115 -7.70 2.32 7.60
N ALA A 116 -9.02 2.26 7.43
CA ALA A 116 -9.88 3.42 7.54
C ALA A 116 -9.84 4.07 8.94
N TRP A 117 -9.77 3.27 10.02
CA TRP A 117 -9.57 3.79 11.37
C TRP A 117 -8.22 4.49 11.49
N SER A 118 -7.14 3.85 11.03
CA SER A 118 -5.79 4.43 11.14
C SER A 118 -5.62 5.71 10.31
N ALA A 119 -6.26 5.78 9.14
CA ALA A 119 -6.26 6.97 8.29
C ALA A 119 -7.02 8.14 8.92
N LYS A 120 -8.12 7.85 9.64
CA LYS A 120 -8.97 8.86 10.26
C LYS A 120 -8.39 9.41 11.57
N PHE A 121 -7.81 8.55 12.39
CA PHE A 121 -7.38 8.89 13.76
C PHE A 121 -5.86 8.95 13.94
N GLY A 122 -5.08 8.54 12.93
CA GLY A 122 -3.63 8.58 12.91
C GLY A 122 -3.05 9.78 12.16
N GLU A 123 -1.73 9.74 12.00
CA GLU A 123 -0.95 10.81 11.35
C GLU A 123 -0.99 10.73 9.83
N TYR A 124 -1.15 9.52 9.29
CA TYR A 124 -1.05 9.24 7.86
C TYR A 124 -2.44 9.16 7.20
N PRO A 125 -2.80 10.08 6.30
CA PRO A 125 -4.14 10.12 5.69
C PRO A 125 -4.44 8.92 4.78
N ALA A 126 -3.41 8.18 4.38
CA ALA A 126 -3.56 6.95 3.60
C ALA A 126 -3.70 5.69 4.48
N GLY A 127 -3.51 5.80 5.79
CA GLY A 127 -3.44 4.67 6.72
C GLY A 127 -2.04 4.48 7.32
N ASP A 128 -1.96 3.75 8.44
CA ASP A 128 -0.70 3.49 9.15
C ASP A 128 0.19 2.50 8.37
N ALA A 129 1.48 2.84 8.26
CA ALA A 129 2.45 2.10 7.47
C ALA A 129 2.70 0.67 7.98
N ASP A 130 2.67 0.41 9.30
CA ASP A 130 2.88 -0.94 9.84
C ASP A 130 1.66 -1.83 9.52
N LEU A 131 0.45 -1.27 9.63
CA LEU A 131 -0.78 -1.97 9.28
C LEU A 131 -0.81 -2.31 7.78
N HIS A 132 -0.41 -1.37 6.92
CA HIS A 132 -0.23 -1.60 5.49
C HIS A 132 0.81 -2.69 5.21
N HIS A 133 1.99 -2.61 5.83
CA HIS A 133 3.06 -3.58 5.61
C HIS A 133 2.62 -5.01 5.95
N VAL A 134 1.98 -5.22 7.10
CA VAL A 134 1.55 -6.56 7.52
C VAL A 134 0.41 -7.09 6.64
N ALA A 135 -0.58 -6.25 6.31
CA ALA A 135 -1.65 -6.66 5.40
C ALA A 135 -1.10 -7.04 4.01
N GLY A 136 -0.23 -6.20 3.46
CA GLY A 136 0.40 -6.44 2.15
C GLY A 136 1.31 -7.66 2.14
N SER A 137 2.04 -7.93 3.23
CA SER A 137 2.90 -9.11 3.35
C SER A 137 2.08 -10.41 3.38
N LEU A 138 0.95 -10.43 4.08
CA LEU A 138 0.05 -11.59 4.08
C LEU A 138 -0.52 -11.84 2.68
N TYR A 139 -0.98 -10.80 1.99
CA TYR A 139 -1.44 -10.94 0.60
C TYR A 139 -0.33 -11.42 -0.35
N ALA A 140 0.91 -10.98 -0.16
CA ALA A 140 2.04 -11.45 -0.96
C ALA A 140 2.34 -12.94 -0.73
N GLU A 141 2.30 -13.40 0.54
CA GLU A 141 2.46 -14.83 0.89
C GLU A 141 1.35 -15.71 0.30
N GLU A 142 0.20 -15.12 0.01
CA GLU A 142 -1.00 -15.80 -0.49
C GLU A 142 -1.19 -15.68 -2.00
N HIS A 143 -0.21 -15.08 -2.71
CA HIS A 143 -0.26 -14.81 -4.15
C HIS A 143 -1.40 -13.88 -4.59
N GLU A 144 -1.91 -13.03 -3.68
CA GLU A 144 -2.93 -12.00 -3.94
C GLU A 144 -2.25 -10.68 -4.35
N ALA A 145 -1.53 -10.70 -5.47
CA ALA A 145 -0.57 -9.66 -5.84
C ALA A 145 -1.16 -8.24 -5.93
N TYR A 146 -2.36 -8.08 -6.49
CA TYR A 146 -3.01 -6.77 -6.62
C TYR A 146 -3.34 -6.14 -5.25
N GLU A 147 -3.78 -6.94 -4.28
CA GLU A 147 -4.04 -6.45 -2.92
C GLU A 147 -2.72 -6.18 -2.19
N ALA A 148 -1.72 -7.05 -2.39
CA ALA A 148 -0.38 -6.86 -1.84
C ALA A 148 0.25 -5.53 -2.31
N GLU A 149 0.24 -5.25 -3.62
CA GLU A 149 0.73 -4.01 -4.23
C GLU A 149 0.09 -2.78 -3.58
N ARG A 150 -1.25 -2.76 -3.49
CA ARG A 150 -2.01 -1.65 -2.93
C ARG A 150 -1.59 -1.32 -1.50
N HIS A 151 -1.24 -2.33 -0.71
CA HIS A 151 -0.84 -2.15 0.67
C HIS A 151 0.67 -1.87 0.82
N LEU A 152 1.53 -2.62 0.13
CA LEU A 152 2.98 -2.53 0.29
C LEU A 152 3.53 -1.16 -0.13
N VAL A 153 2.95 -0.54 -1.18
CA VAL A 153 3.34 0.80 -1.64
C VAL A 153 3.16 1.88 -0.54
N LEU A 154 2.27 1.64 0.41
CA LEU A 154 1.96 2.53 1.54
C LEU A 154 2.54 2.03 2.87
N GLY A 155 3.35 0.96 2.85
CA GLY A 155 3.87 0.33 4.06
C GLY A 155 5.20 0.92 4.54
N THR A 156 5.96 0.11 5.29
CA THR A 156 7.23 0.50 5.91
C THR A 156 8.39 0.46 4.91
N LYS A 157 9.60 0.76 5.39
CA LYS A 157 10.84 0.61 4.61
C LYS A 157 11.06 -0.82 4.10
N ASP A 158 10.53 -1.83 4.79
CA ASP A 158 10.73 -3.24 4.48
C ASP A 158 9.73 -3.71 3.39
N SER A 159 8.63 -2.98 3.16
CA SER A 159 7.64 -3.31 2.13
C SER A 159 8.20 -3.33 0.72
N ALA A 160 9.23 -2.52 0.43
CA ALA A 160 9.86 -2.48 -0.88
C ALA A 160 10.52 -3.82 -1.25
N GLU A 161 11.10 -4.49 -0.25
CA GLU A 161 11.72 -5.81 -0.44
C GLU A 161 10.67 -6.88 -0.68
N VAL A 162 9.59 -6.88 0.10
CA VAL A 162 8.46 -7.81 -0.07
C VAL A 162 7.85 -7.66 -1.46
N LEU A 163 7.56 -6.41 -1.88
CA LEU A 163 6.96 -6.13 -3.17
C LEU A 163 7.88 -6.57 -4.32
N ALA A 164 9.16 -6.22 -4.28
CA ALA A 164 10.09 -6.60 -5.34
C ALA A 164 10.26 -8.12 -5.47
N LYS A 165 10.30 -8.84 -4.35
CA LYS A 165 10.39 -10.32 -4.36
C LYS A 165 9.12 -10.94 -4.92
N MET A 166 7.94 -10.46 -4.50
CA MET A 166 6.66 -10.96 -5.00
C MET A 166 6.54 -10.77 -6.52
N GLU A 167 6.83 -9.56 -7.02
CA GLU A 167 6.79 -9.26 -8.46
C GLU A 167 7.80 -10.11 -9.25
N TYR A 168 8.98 -10.36 -8.68
CA TYR A 168 9.97 -11.22 -9.31
C TYR A 168 9.53 -12.69 -9.36
N VAL A 169 8.90 -13.21 -8.29
CA VAL A 169 8.31 -14.54 -8.28
C VAL A 169 7.19 -14.64 -9.31
N TRP A 170 6.33 -13.63 -9.41
CA TRP A 170 5.24 -13.60 -10.38
C TRP A 170 5.77 -13.56 -11.83
N TYR A 171 6.80 -12.74 -12.09
CA TYR A 171 7.50 -12.72 -13.37
C TYR A 171 7.98 -14.12 -13.82
N LYS A 172 8.46 -14.97 -12.89
CA LYS A 172 9.00 -16.29 -13.25
C LYS A 172 7.95 -17.26 -13.79
N GLU A 173 6.68 -16.91 -13.70
CA GLU A 173 5.56 -17.66 -14.28
C GLU A 173 5.18 -17.16 -15.69
N ASP A 174 5.89 -16.15 -16.20
CA ASP A 174 5.62 -15.47 -17.47
C ASP A 174 6.86 -15.53 -18.41
N ASP A 175 6.72 -15.00 -19.63
CA ASP A 175 7.79 -14.98 -20.62
C ASP A 175 8.93 -14.03 -20.22
N SER A 176 10.18 -14.44 -20.47
CA SER A 176 11.38 -13.66 -20.09
C SER A 176 11.39 -12.18 -20.52
N HIS A 177 10.74 -11.84 -21.64
CA HIS A 177 10.67 -10.47 -22.15
C HIS A 177 9.74 -9.56 -21.33
N THR A 178 8.86 -10.11 -20.48
CA THR A 178 7.91 -9.37 -19.64
C THR A 178 8.52 -8.88 -18.33
N ALA A 179 9.76 -9.28 -18.00
CA ALA A 179 10.47 -8.85 -16.78
C ALA A 179 10.37 -7.33 -16.48
N PRO A 180 10.48 -6.42 -17.46
CA PRO A 180 10.33 -4.98 -17.20
C PRO A 180 8.93 -4.59 -16.73
N LEU A 181 7.89 -5.32 -17.13
CA LEU A 181 6.50 -5.06 -16.74
C LEU A 181 6.32 -5.29 -15.25
N TYR A 182 6.76 -6.44 -14.74
CA TYR A 182 6.73 -6.77 -13.30
C TYR A 182 7.63 -5.84 -12.48
N ALA A 183 8.82 -5.50 -12.97
CA ALA A 183 9.67 -4.51 -12.32
C ALA A 183 8.96 -3.15 -12.21
N ALA A 184 8.25 -2.71 -13.24
CA ALA A 184 7.50 -1.44 -13.23
C ALA A 184 6.36 -1.44 -12.21
N ARG A 185 5.70 -2.58 -11.95
CA ARG A 185 4.65 -2.72 -10.92
C ARG A 185 5.20 -2.43 -9.52
N ALA A 186 6.45 -2.79 -9.24
CA ALA A 186 7.10 -2.40 -7.99
C ALA A 186 7.62 -0.96 -8.00
N ILE A 187 8.18 -0.48 -9.12
CA ILE A 187 8.94 0.78 -9.18
C ILE A 187 8.04 2.01 -9.33
N LEU A 188 7.14 2.00 -10.33
CA LEU A 188 6.36 3.18 -10.69
C LEU A 188 5.41 3.62 -9.56
N PRO A 189 4.67 2.73 -8.87
CA PRO A 189 3.81 3.13 -7.76
C PRO A 189 4.56 3.83 -6.63
N TYR A 190 5.78 3.39 -6.29
CA TYR A 190 6.61 4.09 -5.31
C TYR A 190 7.01 5.50 -5.76
N LEU A 191 7.30 5.70 -7.05
CA LEU A 191 7.51 7.04 -7.59
C LEU A 191 6.24 7.90 -7.51
N LEU A 192 5.07 7.33 -7.80
CA LEU A 192 3.78 8.03 -7.73
C LEU A 192 3.41 8.50 -6.32
N VAL A 193 3.87 7.80 -5.28
CA VAL A 193 3.68 8.21 -3.87
C VAL A 193 4.87 9.01 -3.30
N GLY A 194 5.81 9.45 -4.14
CA GLY A 194 6.94 10.27 -3.70
C GLY A 194 8.09 9.50 -3.03
N ASN A 195 8.07 8.17 -3.03
CA ASN A 195 9.02 7.32 -2.29
C ASN A 195 10.15 6.81 -3.19
N VAL A 196 11.06 7.72 -3.56
CA VAL A 196 12.21 7.42 -4.42
C VAL A 196 13.14 6.36 -3.82
N ARG A 197 13.27 6.30 -2.48
CA ARG A 197 14.06 5.28 -1.78
C ARG A 197 13.53 3.87 -2.05
N ALA A 198 12.23 3.66 -1.86
CA ALA A 198 11.60 2.37 -2.09
C ALA A 198 11.66 1.96 -3.56
N ALA A 199 11.41 2.90 -4.49
CA ALA A 199 11.52 2.64 -5.92
C ALA A 199 12.91 2.15 -6.33
N ASN A 200 13.98 2.78 -5.80
CA ASN A 200 15.36 2.33 -6.02
C ASN A 200 15.64 0.96 -5.39
N THR A 201 15.14 0.69 -4.18
CA THR A 201 15.24 -0.63 -3.55
C THR A 201 14.61 -1.71 -4.41
N CYS A 202 13.40 -1.48 -4.94
CA CYS A 202 12.72 -2.44 -5.80
C CYS A 202 13.50 -2.72 -7.08
N TYR A 203 13.98 -1.67 -7.77
CA TYR A 203 14.81 -1.84 -8.96
C TYR A 203 16.06 -2.67 -8.66
N ARG A 204 16.82 -2.31 -7.62
CA ARG A 204 18.06 -3.01 -7.25
C ARG A 204 17.82 -4.47 -6.95
N LEU A 205 16.79 -4.79 -6.15
CA LEU A 205 16.47 -6.18 -5.79
C LEU A 205 16.04 -6.98 -7.02
N PHE A 206 15.09 -6.46 -7.81
CA PHE A 206 14.59 -7.13 -9.01
C PHE A 206 15.71 -7.37 -10.03
N ALA A 207 16.52 -6.34 -10.32
CA ALA A 207 17.64 -6.44 -11.26
C ALA A 207 18.74 -7.40 -10.77
N SER A 208 18.96 -7.50 -9.45
CA SER A 208 19.91 -8.46 -8.88
C SER A 208 19.40 -9.89 -9.07
N SER A 209 18.15 -10.15 -8.65
CA SER A 209 17.53 -11.47 -8.81
C SER A 209 17.51 -11.93 -10.28
N LEU A 210 17.16 -11.02 -11.20
CA LEU A 210 17.16 -11.31 -12.64
C LEU A 210 18.55 -11.69 -13.16
N SER A 211 19.59 -10.95 -12.76
CA SER A 211 20.98 -11.22 -13.15
C SER A 211 21.50 -12.53 -12.56
N ASP A 212 21.18 -12.81 -11.30
CA ASP A 212 21.64 -14.01 -10.59
C ASP A 212 21.04 -15.29 -11.17
N ASP A 213 19.74 -15.26 -11.51
CA ASP A 213 19.04 -16.38 -12.13
C ASP A 213 19.42 -16.57 -13.62
N ASN A 214 19.90 -15.51 -14.29
CA ASN A 214 20.12 -15.52 -15.74
C ASN A 214 21.52 -15.02 -16.12
N LYS A 215 22.54 -15.82 -15.80
CA LYS A 215 23.97 -15.50 -16.06
C LYS A 215 24.33 -15.26 -17.54
N GLY A 216 23.45 -15.59 -18.48
CA GLY A 216 23.64 -15.41 -19.92
C GLY A 216 23.14 -14.08 -20.49
N LEU A 217 22.55 -13.19 -19.70
CA LEU A 217 21.90 -11.96 -20.19
C LEU A 217 22.87 -10.86 -20.69
N GLY A 218 24.19 -11.06 -20.56
CA GLY A 218 25.18 -10.05 -20.96
C GLY A 218 25.04 -8.74 -20.19
N VAL A 219 24.66 -8.83 -18.92
CA VAL A 219 24.41 -7.68 -18.03
C VAL A 219 25.68 -6.85 -17.89
N GLN A 220 25.56 -5.54 -18.04
CA GLN A 220 26.64 -4.59 -17.82
C GLN A 220 26.34 -3.77 -16.57
N ASP A 221 27.18 -3.89 -15.56
CA ASP A 221 27.10 -3.04 -14.37
C ASP A 221 27.61 -1.64 -14.71
N VAL A 222 26.75 -0.65 -14.50
CA VAL A 222 27.08 0.77 -14.58
C VAL A 222 27.00 1.31 -13.16
N SER A 223 28.07 1.12 -12.40
CA SER A 223 28.20 1.66 -11.06
C SER A 223 28.87 3.03 -11.09
N SER A 224 28.34 3.94 -10.28
CA SER A 224 28.98 5.21 -9.94
C SER A 224 28.85 5.44 -8.43
N ASN A 225 29.61 6.39 -7.88
CA ASN A 225 29.57 6.70 -6.44
C ASN A 225 28.16 7.01 -5.88
N SER A 226 27.17 7.27 -6.73
CA SER A 226 25.81 7.66 -6.35
C SER A 226 24.70 6.80 -6.96
N ALA A 227 25.03 5.75 -7.72
CA ALA A 227 24.03 4.96 -8.45
C ALA A 227 24.53 3.57 -8.86
N ASP A 228 23.73 2.55 -8.53
CA ASP A 228 23.86 1.18 -9.01
C ASP A 228 22.83 0.93 -10.11
N LEU A 229 23.26 1.00 -11.37
CA LEU A 229 22.45 0.72 -12.54
C LEU A 229 22.96 -0.54 -13.25
N ARG A 230 22.05 -1.38 -13.75
CA ARG A 230 22.39 -2.49 -14.62
C ARG A 230 21.75 -2.31 -15.98
N ILE A 231 22.56 -2.50 -17.02
CA ILE A 231 22.09 -2.47 -18.41
C ILE A 231 21.91 -3.90 -18.91
N PHE A 232 20.69 -4.18 -19.34
CA PHE A 232 20.23 -5.45 -19.92
C PHE A 232 19.97 -5.22 -21.41
N PRO A 233 20.89 -5.60 -22.32
CA PRO A 233 20.76 -5.29 -23.75
C PRO A 233 19.47 -5.80 -24.38
N GLY A 234 18.96 -6.95 -23.93
CA GLY A 234 17.70 -7.53 -24.40
C GLY A 234 16.43 -6.99 -23.74
N LEU A 235 16.53 -6.12 -22.74
CA LEU A 235 15.38 -5.61 -21.97
C LEU A 235 15.38 -4.07 -21.95
N PRO A 236 15.01 -3.42 -23.07
CA PRO A 236 15.08 -1.97 -23.20
C PRO A 236 14.27 -1.23 -22.12
N LEU A 237 13.09 -1.73 -21.77
CA LEU A 237 12.24 -1.10 -20.76
C LEU A 237 12.79 -1.24 -19.33
N LEU A 238 13.58 -2.26 -19.02
CA LEU A 238 14.25 -2.35 -17.72
C LEU A 238 15.38 -1.31 -17.61
N ASN A 239 16.09 -1.06 -18.72
CA ASN A 239 17.06 0.02 -18.82
C ASN A 239 16.38 1.38 -18.67
N PHE A 240 15.22 1.56 -19.30
CA PHE A 240 14.40 2.76 -19.15
C PHE A 240 14.05 3.01 -17.68
N LEU A 241 13.54 2.02 -16.94
CA LEU A 241 13.17 2.16 -15.53
C LEU A 241 14.37 2.56 -14.66
N GLY A 242 15.52 1.92 -14.84
CA GLY A 242 16.73 2.28 -14.12
C GLY A 242 17.22 3.70 -14.44
N LEU A 243 17.23 4.09 -15.72
CA LEU A 243 17.61 5.45 -16.14
C LEU A 243 16.59 6.51 -15.67
N LEU A 244 15.30 6.16 -15.59
CA LEU A 244 14.25 7.02 -15.06
C LEU A 244 14.53 7.36 -13.60
N LEU A 245 14.91 6.36 -12.79
CA LEU A 245 15.28 6.57 -11.39
C LEU A 245 16.46 7.55 -11.25
N LEU A 246 17.47 7.44 -12.13
CA LEU A 246 18.59 8.39 -12.15
C LEU A 246 18.17 9.80 -12.58
N ALA A 247 17.27 9.91 -13.55
CA ALA A 247 16.73 11.19 -13.97
C ALA A 247 15.96 11.86 -12.82
N VAL A 248 15.14 11.09 -12.09
CA VAL A 248 14.39 11.53 -10.91
C VAL A 248 15.34 12.02 -9.80
N GLN A 249 16.40 11.26 -9.50
CA GLN A 249 17.38 11.62 -8.48
C GLN A 249 18.12 12.93 -8.81
N ARG A 250 18.38 13.19 -10.10
CA ARG A 250 19.04 14.41 -10.58
C ARG A 250 18.10 15.59 -10.76
N GLY A 251 16.78 15.36 -10.85
CA GLY A 251 15.79 16.40 -11.15
C GLY A 251 16.05 17.11 -12.48
N ALA A 252 16.48 16.38 -13.52
CA ALA A 252 16.90 16.95 -14.81
C ALA A 252 15.84 16.74 -15.90
N PRO A 253 14.99 17.74 -16.23
CA PRO A 253 13.85 17.57 -17.14
C PRO A 253 14.27 17.21 -18.57
N ASP A 254 15.42 17.73 -19.03
CA ASP A 254 15.91 17.44 -20.38
C ASP A 254 16.35 15.98 -20.54
N VAL A 255 16.94 15.40 -19.48
CA VAL A 255 17.29 13.96 -19.44
C VAL A 255 16.02 13.12 -19.50
N TYR A 256 14.98 13.49 -18.75
CA TYR A 256 13.69 12.81 -18.80
C TYR A 256 13.05 12.84 -20.18
N LYS A 257 13.02 14.01 -20.85
CA LYS A 257 12.49 14.15 -22.22
C LYS A 257 13.28 13.31 -23.23
N GLN A 258 14.61 13.33 -23.14
CA GLN A 258 15.47 12.50 -24.00
C GLN A 258 15.21 11.01 -23.77
N LEU A 259 15.00 10.60 -22.51
CA LEU A 259 14.69 9.22 -22.16
C LEU A 259 13.35 8.78 -22.75
N LEU A 260 12.29 9.58 -22.59
CA LEU A 260 11.00 9.29 -23.22
C LEU A 260 11.09 9.21 -24.74
N ALA A 261 11.82 10.13 -25.38
CA ALA A 261 12.00 10.11 -26.83
C ALA A 261 12.71 8.82 -27.30
N LYS A 262 13.78 8.42 -26.59
CA LYS A 262 14.59 7.23 -26.91
C LYS A 262 13.81 5.93 -26.78
N TYR A 263 12.94 5.81 -25.78
CA TYR A 263 12.18 4.59 -25.50
C TYR A 263 10.71 4.67 -25.95
N SER A 264 10.35 5.70 -26.74
CA SER A 264 8.96 5.99 -27.12
C SER A 264 8.23 4.81 -27.77
N SER A 265 8.87 4.09 -28.69
CA SER A 265 8.28 2.91 -29.32
C SER A 265 8.01 1.79 -28.31
N ASN A 266 8.97 1.48 -27.44
CA ASN A 266 8.82 0.43 -26.43
C ASN A 266 7.73 0.79 -25.39
N ILE A 267 7.63 2.07 -25.00
CA ILE A 267 6.60 2.52 -24.06
C ILE A 267 5.21 2.47 -24.72
N ALA A 268 5.11 2.87 -25.99
CA ALA A 268 3.87 2.82 -26.75
C ALA A 268 3.33 1.39 -26.92
N GLU A 269 4.22 0.41 -27.11
CA GLU A 269 3.85 -1.02 -27.16
C GLU A 269 3.20 -1.51 -25.86
N VAL A 270 3.63 -0.99 -24.70
CA VAL A 270 3.03 -1.33 -23.40
C VAL A 270 1.71 -0.59 -23.16
N GLY A 271 1.65 0.70 -23.50
CA GLY A 271 0.46 1.57 -23.36
C GLY A 271 0.08 1.93 -21.91
N ALA A 272 0.29 1.04 -20.96
CA ALA A 272 -0.17 1.17 -19.57
C ALA A 272 0.60 2.19 -18.72
N TRP A 273 1.78 2.66 -19.16
CA TRP A 273 2.65 3.54 -18.36
C TRP A 273 2.43 5.02 -18.59
N ASN A 274 1.66 5.41 -19.61
CA ASN A 274 1.55 6.81 -20.05
C ASN A 274 1.08 7.72 -18.91
N GLU A 275 -0.02 7.36 -18.23
CA GLU A 275 -0.53 8.16 -17.12
C GLU A 275 0.49 8.28 -15.99
N ALA A 276 1.09 7.16 -15.57
CA ALA A 276 2.10 7.16 -14.51
C ALA A 276 3.31 8.06 -14.86
N LEU A 277 3.78 7.99 -16.10
CA LEU A 277 4.89 8.81 -16.59
C LEU A 277 4.52 10.30 -16.66
N GLU A 278 3.28 10.66 -17.01
CA GLU A 278 2.82 12.05 -16.93
C GLU A 278 2.79 12.58 -15.49
N ILE A 279 2.34 11.76 -14.53
CA ILE A 279 2.36 12.13 -13.11
C ILE A 279 3.81 12.33 -12.65
N ILE A 280 4.71 11.41 -13.00
CA ILE A 280 6.14 11.49 -12.65
C ILE A 280 6.80 12.72 -13.29
N ALA A 281 6.45 13.04 -14.54
CA ALA A 281 6.92 14.24 -15.25
C ALA A 281 6.57 15.53 -14.47
N GLU A 282 5.35 15.60 -13.97
CA GLU A 282 4.87 16.72 -13.16
C GLU A 282 5.54 16.76 -11.79
N MET A 283 5.56 15.63 -11.07
CA MET A 283 6.04 15.54 -9.69
C MET A 283 7.54 15.83 -9.54
N TYR A 284 8.37 15.31 -10.44
CA TYR A 284 9.83 15.34 -10.29
C TYR A 284 10.54 16.31 -11.23
N PHE A 285 9.86 16.76 -12.29
CA PHE A 285 10.48 17.61 -13.32
C PHE A 285 9.70 18.89 -13.60
N GLY A 286 8.54 19.10 -12.97
CA GLY A 286 7.70 20.29 -13.16
C GLY A 286 7.11 20.41 -14.57
N ILE A 287 7.13 19.32 -15.35
CA ILE A 287 6.59 19.30 -16.71
C ILE A 287 5.07 19.21 -16.58
N GLN A 288 4.39 20.28 -17.00
CA GLN A 288 2.93 20.33 -16.97
C GLN A 288 2.34 19.26 -17.88
N ARG A 289 1.29 18.57 -17.40
CA ARG A 289 0.57 17.62 -18.24
C ARG A 289 -0.01 18.34 -19.45
N PRO A 290 0.09 17.75 -20.65
CA PRO A 290 -0.70 18.19 -21.79
C PRO A 290 -2.16 18.26 -21.34
N ARG A 291 -2.86 19.37 -21.63
CA ARG A 291 -4.29 19.45 -21.34
C ARG A 291 -4.96 18.25 -22.01
N GLN A 292 -5.70 17.45 -21.25
CA GLN A 292 -6.55 16.41 -21.83
C GLN A 292 -7.45 17.08 -22.85
N SER A 293 -7.17 16.81 -24.12
CA SER A 293 -8.01 17.18 -25.24
C SER A 293 -9.37 16.54 -25.00
N ASN A 294 -10.42 17.35 -24.92
CA ASN A 294 -11.78 16.85 -24.94
C ASN A 294 -12.23 16.95 -26.41
N PRO A 295 -12.34 15.82 -27.13
CA PRO A 295 -12.60 15.83 -28.58
C PRO A 295 -13.86 16.62 -28.95
N LEU A 296 -14.84 16.67 -28.04
CA LEU A 296 -16.09 17.42 -28.20
C LEU A 296 -15.87 18.94 -28.09
N MET A 297 -15.00 19.40 -27.18
CA MET A 297 -14.63 20.81 -27.06
C MET A 297 -13.69 21.23 -28.19
N ASP A 298 -12.80 20.36 -28.65
CA ASP A 298 -11.92 20.65 -29.79
C ASP A 298 -12.71 20.70 -31.09
N MET A 299 -13.71 19.82 -31.26
CA MET A 299 -14.64 19.87 -32.40
C MET A 299 -15.56 21.08 -32.34
N MET A 300 -16.14 21.41 -31.17
CA MET A 300 -16.95 22.63 -31.03
C MET A 300 -16.12 23.90 -31.20
N GLY A 301 -14.87 23.92 -30.71
CA GLY A 301 -13.92 25.01 -30.93
C GLY A 301 -13.53 25.15 -32.39
N SER A 302 -13.37 24.05 -33.13
CA SER A 302 -13.10 24.08 -34.57
C SER A 302 -14.33 24.42 -35.41
N LEU A 303 -15.55 24.12 -34.94
CA LEU A 303 -16.80 24.39 -35.65
C LEU A 303 -17.34 25.81 -35.37
N PHE A 304 -17.13 26.34 -34.17
CA PHE A 304 -17.59 27.67 -33.75
C PHE A 304 -16.49 28.75 -33.69
N GLY A 305 -15.21 28.37 -33.76
CA GLY A 305 -14.06 29.27 -33.62
C GLY A 305 -13.35 29.65 -34.93
N GLY A 306 -14.02 29.48 -36.08
CA GLY A 306 -13.51 29.88 -37.38
C GLY A 306 -13.58 31.39 -37.65
N ALA A 307 -12.95 32.23 -36.83
CA ALA A 307 -12.55 33.60 -37.16
C ALA A 307 -11.62 34.15 -36.07
N GLY A 308 -10.55 34.83 -36.48
CA GLY A 308 -9.41 35.16 -35.64
C GLY A 308 -9.67 36.11 -34.46
N GLY A 309 -8.77 36.01 -33.48
CA GLY A 309 -8.38 37.11 -32.61
C GLY A 309 -8.99 37.11 -31.21
N GLY A 310 -8.13 37.19 -30.19
CA GLY A 310 -8.51 37.63 -28.85
C GLY A 310 -8.01 36.71 -27.74
N GLY A 311 -6.82 36.99 -27.21
CA GLY A 311 -6.31 36.36 -26.00
C GLY A 311 -7.23 36.65 -24.80
N ALA A 312 -7.55 35.61 -24.03
CA ALA A 312 -8.26 35.73 -22.76
C ALA A 312 -7.31 35.40 -21.58
N PRO A 313 -7.52 36.02 -20.40
CA PRO A 313 -6.51 36.12 -19.35
C PRO A 313 -6.40 34.84 -18.50
N GLN A 314 -5.16 34.54 -18.10
CA GLN A 314 -4.78 33.38 -17.32
C GLN A 314 -5.25 33.53 -15.86
N GLN A 315 -6.34 32.82 -15.50
CA GLN A 315 -6.73 32.65 -14.10
C GLN A 315 -5.72 31.76 -13.36
N ARG A 316 -5.03 32.34 -12.37
CA ARG A 316 -4.18 31.60 -11.42
C ARG A 316 -5.09 30.75 -10.51
N ARG A 317 -4.92 29.42 -10.55
CA ARG A 317 -5.53 28.50 -9.59
C ARG A 317 -4.52 28.10 -8.50
N PRO A 318 -4.98 27.82 -7.27
CA PRO A 318 -4.12 27.57 -6.12
C PRO A 318 -3.41 26.22 -6.20
N ALA A 319 -2.23 26.15 -5.59
CA ALA A 319 -1.31 25.01 -5.65
C ALA A 319 -1.92 23.69 -5.11
N PRO A 320 -1.58 22.54 -5.72
CA PRO A 320 -2.02 21.23 -5.21
C PRO A 320 -1.35 20.94 -3.86
N ARG A 321 -2.16 20.52 -2.87
CA ARG A 321 -1.66 20.04 -1.58
C ARG A 321 -0.97 18.69 -1.77
N ARG A 322 0.32 18.65 -1.43
CA ARG A 322 1.16 17.46 -1.42
C ARG A 322 0.68 16.49 -0.34
N VAL A 323 0.38 15.25 -0.72
CA VAL A 323 0.27 14.14 0.24
C VAL A 323 1.70 13.62 0.40
N GLU A 324 2.38 14.04 1.45
CA GLU A 324 3.74 13.57 1.76
C GLU A 324 3.66 12.20 2.44
N ALA A 325 4.45 11.25 1.96
CA ALA A 325 4.73 10.01 2.67
C ALA A 325 5.64 10.30 3.89
N PRO A 326 5.56 9.50 4.97
CA PRO A 326 6.35 9.68 6.19
C PRO A 326 7.84 9.90 5.91
N THR A 327 8.37 11.00 6.43
CA THR A 327 9.80 11.17 6.67
C THR A 327 10.10 10.60 8.05
N ALA A 328 11.04 9.66 8.13
CA ALA A 328 11.48 9.11 9.42
C ALA A 328 12.36 10.14 10.12
N GLU A 329 12.13 10.34 11.41
CA GLU A 329 12.98 11.15 12.30
C GLU A 329 14.45 10.73 12.14
N GLY A 330 15.30 11.73 11.87
CA GLY A 330 16.74 11.56 11.89
C GLY A 330 17.20 11.22 13.30
N LEU A 331 17.98 10.16 13.42
CA LEU A 331 18.78 9.90 14.62
C LEU A 331 20.10 10.65 14.46
N ASP A 332 20.17 11.82 15.09
CA ASP A 332 21.40 12.27 15.76
C ASP A 332 21.30 11.86 17.23
#